data_AF-A0A931SYX6-F1
#
_entry.id   AF-A0A931SYX6-F1
#
_cell.length_a   1.000
_cell.length_b   1.000
_cell.length_c   1.000
_cell.angle_alpha   90.00
_cell.angle_beta   90.00
_cell.angle_gamma   90.00
#
_symmetry.space_group_name_H-M   'P 1'
#
loop_
_entity.id
_entity.type
_entity.pdbx_description
1 polymer ?
#
loop_
_entity_poly.entity_id
_entity_poly.type
_entity_poly.pdbx_seq_one_letter_code
_entity_poly.pdbx_strand_id
1 'polypeptide(L)'
;MKDSKKQKKKNKEENILAPLLLLTVLFIILASLFIFNKDLQRQILSKQTRANPLSSNFLSAYPALKNPISPLLFAQAALIMDDESKVVLFAKNEKLRFSMASTVKIMTALVALL
;
A
#
# COMPACT_ATOMS: atom_id res chain seq x y z
N MET A 1 -52.40 46.02 12.59
CA MET A 1 -51.83 45.78 11.24
C MET A 1 -50.28 45.83 11.21
N LYS A 2 -49.57 45.53 12.33
CA LYS A 2 -48.09 45.53 12.38
C LYS A 2 -47.48 44.13 12.55
N ASP A 3 -48.27 43.15 13.02
CA ASP A 3 -47.74 41.85 13.43
C ASP A 3 -47.53 40.87 12.25
N SER A 4 -48.29 41.04 11.16
CA SER A 4 -48.15 40.24 9.93
C SER A 4 -46.83 40.49 9.17
N LYS A 5 -46.29 41.72 9.22
CA LYS A 5 -45.01 42.06 8.54
C LYS A 5 -43.79 41.51 9.28
N LYS A 6 -43.88 41.31 10.60
CA LYS A 6 -42.78 40.80 11.43
C LYS A 6 -42.55 39.30 11.21
N GLN A 7 -43.62 38.54 11.00
CA GLN A 7 -43.54 37.09 10.75
C GLN A 7 -42.97 36.76 9.36
N LYS A 8 -43.34 37.53 8.30
CA LYS A 8 -42.79 37.31 6.94
C LYS A 8 -41.28 37.58 6.82
N LYS A 9 -40.74 38.47 7.65
CA LYS A 9 -39.31 38.82 7.62
C LYS A 9 -38.44 37.72 8.25
N LYS A 10 -38.94 37.06 9.30
CA LYS A 10 -38.24 35.99 10.02
C LYS A 10 -38.07 34.72 9.15
N ASN A 11 -39.09 34.30 8.42
CA ASN A 11 -39.01 33.15 7.49
C ASN A 11 -38.11 33.41 6.28
N LYS A 12 -37.92 34.67 5.86
CA LYS A 12 -37.04 35.02 4.74
C LYS A 12 -35.56 35.00 5.13
N GLU A 13 -35.24 35.33 6.38
CA GLU A 13 -33.87 35.25 6.92
C GLU A 13 -33.47 33.79 7.22
N GLU A 14 -34.38 32.97 7.74
CA GLU A 14 -34.12 31.54 8.00
C GLU A 14 -33.83 30.74 6.71
N ASN A 15 -34.46 31.08 5.57
CA ASN A 15 -34.19 30.43 4.28
C ASN A 15 -32.85 30.81 3.62
N ILE A 16 -32.22 31.91 4.04
CA ILE A 16 -30.91 32.37 3.50
C ILE A 16 -29.76 31.90 4.39
N LEU A 17 -30.01 31.70 5.69
CA LEU A 17 -29.02 31.18 6.64
C LEU A 17 -28.71 29.69 6.40
N ALA A 18 -29.69 28.89 5.99
CA ALA A 18 -29.51 27.46 5.69
C ALA A 18 -28.51 27.18 4.53
N PRO A 19 -28.61 27.80 3.34
CA PRO A 19 -27.64 27.57 2.27
C PRO A 19 -26.26 28.15 2.60
N LEU A 20 -26.18 29.22 3.40
CA LEU A 20 -24.92 29.77 3.87
C LEU A 20 -24.20 28.80 4.82
N LEU A 21 -24.93 28.17 5.75
CA LEU A 21 -24.40 27.16 6.66
C LEU A 21 -23.94 25.90 5.89
N LEU A 22 -24.71 25.45 4.90
CA LEU A 22 -24.30 24.34 4.03
C LEU A 22 -22.98 24.64 3.31
N LEU A 23 -22.83 25.86 2.77
CA LEU A 23 -21.62 26.27 2.06
C LEU A 23 -20.40 26.31 2.99
N THR A 24 -20.56 26.79 4.23
CA THR A 24 -19.45 26.81 5.20
C THR A 24 -19.05 25.40 5.62
N VAL A 25 -20.02 24.50 5.85
CA VAL A 25 -19.74 23.10 6.17
C VAL A 25 -19.03 22.40 5.01
N LEU A 26 -19.49 22.60 3.78
CA LEU A 26 -18.84 22.04 2.59
C LEU A 26 -17.39 22.53 2.44
N PHE A 27 -17.16 23.83 2.68
CA PHE A 27 -15.83 24.42 2.64
C PHE A 27 -14.89 23.80 3.70
N ILE A 28 -15.40 23.57 4.92
CA ILE A 28 -14.63 22.91 6.00
C ILE A 28 -14.26 21.48 5.61
N ILE A 29 -15.18 20.73 5.01
CA ILE A 29 -14.93 19.34 4.56
C ILE A 29 -13.85 19.32 3.48
N LEU A 30 -13.93 20.20 2.48
CA LEU A 30 -12.92 20.30 1.41
C LEU A 30 -11.54 20.69 1.96
N ALA A 31 -11.48 21.65 2.87
CA ALA A 31 -10.23 22.08 3.49
C ALA A 31 -9.60 20.93 4.29
N SER A 32 -10.39 20.16 5.03
CA SER A 32 -9.94 18.98 5.77
C SER A 32 -9.35 17.91 4.84
N LEU A 33 -10.06 17.56 3.76
CA LEU A 33 -9.58 16.59 2.76
C LEU A 33 -8.28 17.04 2.09
N PHE A 34 -8.13 18.34 1.82
CA PHE A 34 -6.93 18.89 1.21
C PHE A 34 -5.71 18.77 2.15
N ILE A 35 -5.88 19.08 3.44
CA ILE A 35 -4.83 18.93 4.46
C ILE A 35 -4.43 17.45 4.58
N PHE A 36 -5.42 16.55 4.66
CA PHE A 36 -5.18 15.11 4.77
C PHE A 36 -4.40 14.56 3.56
N ASN A 37 -4.78 14.96 2.35
CA ASN A 37 -4.08 14.53 1.13
C ASN A 37 -2.63 15.04 1.09
N LYS A 38 -2.38 16.28 1.54
CA LYS A 38 -1.02 16.81 1.66
C LYS A 38 -0.19 16.07 2.70
N ASP A 39 -0.80 15.66 3.79
CA ASP A 39 -0.13 14.86 4.82
C ASP A 39 0.26 13.47 4.30
N LEU A 40 -0.66 12.77 3.61
CA LEU A 40 -0.37 11.49 2.97
C LEU A 40 0.77 11.60 1.95
N GLN A 41 0.76 12.64 1.10
CA GLN A 41 1.85 12.85 0.13
C GLN A 41 3.20 13.09 0.83
N ARG A 42 3.21 13.84 1.95
CA ARG A 42 4.43 14.04 2.75
C ARG A 42 4.91 12.73 3.37
N GLN A 43 3.99 11.90 3.88
CA GLN A 43 4.33 10.58 4.43
C GLN A 43 4.85 9.63 3.35
N ILE A 44 4.31 9.68 2.14
CA ILE A 44 4.82 8.87 1.02
C ILE A 44 6.21 9.36 0.60
N LEU A 45 6.44 10.67 0.48
CA LEU A 45 7.75 11.22 0.10
C LEU A 45 8.82 10.97 1.18
N SER A 46 8.45 11.01 2.47
CA SER A 46 9.38 10.74 3.56
C SER A 46 9.69 9.25 3.73
N LYS A 47 8.76 8.37 3.33
CA LYS A 47 8.91 6.91 3.40
C LYS A 47 9.26 6.26 2.06
N GLN A 48 9.31 7.02 0.97
CA GLN A 48 9.86 6.56 -0.29
C GLN A 48 11.31 6.17 -0.02
N THR A 49 11.60 4.90 -0.25
CA THR A 49 12.95 4.36 -0.15
C THR A 49 13.83 5.19 -1.09
N ARG A 50 14.75 5.97 -0.52
CA ARG A 50 15.78 6.65 -1.30
C ARG A 50 16.45 5.56 -2.13
N ALA A 51 16.45 5.73 -3.46
CA ALA A 51 17.20 4.84 -4.33
C ALA A 51 18.64 4.79 -3.78
N ASN A 52 19.10 3.58 -3.45
CA ASN A 52 20.40 3.37 -2.84
C ASN A 52 21.46 4.00 -3.76
N PRO A 53 22.22 5.02 -3.33
CA PRO A 53 23.25 5.66 -4.17
C PRO A 53 24.39 4.70 -4.53
N LEU A 54 24.46 3.53 -3.89
CA LEU A 54 25.34 2.42 -4.23
C LEU A 54 24.73 1.44 -5.25
N SER A 55 23.76 1.85 -6.07
CA SER A 55 23.19 0.99 -7.12
C SER A 55 24.18 0.65 -8.26
N SER A 56 25.46 0.95 -8.09
CA SER A 56 26.56 0.38 -8.87
C SER A 56 27.14 -0.86 -8.19
N ASN A 57 26.30 -1.82 -7.79
CA ASN A 57 26.77 -3.19 -7.88
C ASN A 57 26.72 -3.50 -9.37
N PHE A 58 27.87 -3.41 -10.04
CA PHE A 58 28.09 -4.16 -11.24
C PHE A 58 27.69 -5.59 -10.90
N LEU A 59 26.50 -6.01 -11.33
CA LEU A 59 26.07 -7.39 -11.28
C LEU A 59 27.04 -8.13 -12.20
N SER A 60 28.18 -8.54 -11.66
CA SER A 60 28.93 -9.64 -12.25
C SER A 60 27.90 -10.74 -12.47
N ALA A 61 27.74 -11.19 -13.71
CA ALA A 61 26.81 -12.26 -14.02
C ALA A 61 27.01 -13.39 -13.00
N TYR A 62 25.93 -13.81 -12.34
CA TYR A 62 26.01 -14.89 -11.36
C TYR A 62 26.69 -16.08 -12.03
N PRO A 63 27.74 -16.67 -11.44
CA PRO A 63 28.52 -17.69 -12.10
C PRO A 63 27.61 -18.85 -12.51
N ALA A 64 27.43 -19.03 -13.81
CA ALA A 64 26.66 -20.15 -14.33
C ALA A 64 27.49 -21.42 -14.18
N LEU A 65 26.89 -22.47 -13.65
CA LEU A 65 27.52 -23.78 -13.60
C LEU A 65 27.83 -24.22 -15.04
N LYS A 66 29.09 -24.57 -15.32
CA LYS A 66 29.52 -25.05 -16.64
C LYS A 66 28.70 -26.27 -17.12
N ASN A 67 28.24 -27.08 -16.17
CA ASN A 67 27.31 -28.17 -16.40
C ASN A 67 26.02 -27.87 -15.62
N PRO A 68 24.87 -27.67 -16.30
CA PRO A 68 23.61 -27.47 -15.61
C PRO A 68 23.23 -28.72 -14.83
N ILE A 69 23.08 -28.59 -13.51
CA ILE A 69 22.58 -29.68 -12.66
C ILE A 69 21.06 -29.67 -12.79
N SER A 70 20.51 -30.70 -13.43
CA SER A 70 19.07 -30.96 -13.46
C SER A 70 18.76 -32.15 -12.55
N PRO A 71 18.59 -31.92 -11.23
CA PRO A 71 18.36 -33.03 -10.30
C PRO A 71 17.02 -33.70 -10.62
N LEU A 72 17.00 -35.04 -10.54
CA LEU A 72 15.76 -35.79 -10.62
C LEU A 72 14.99 -35.59 -9.30
N LEU A 73 14.04 -34.66 -9.29
CA LEU A 73 13.18 -34.38 -8.14
C LEU A 73 11.78 -34.96 -8.35
N PHE A 74 11.34 -35.81 -7.43
CA PHE A 74 9.97 -36.34 -7.39
C PHE A 74 8.95 -35.36 -6.78
N ALA A 75 9.43 -34.27 -6.16
CA ALA A 75 8.57 -33.25 -5.56
C ALA A 75 7.66 -32.57 -6.60
N GLN A 76 6.44 -32.19 -6.19
CA GLN A 76 5.47 -31.51 -7.06
C GLN A 76 5.92 -30.10 -7.44
N ALA A 77 6.55 -29.38 -6.51
CA ALA A 77 7.21 -28.11 -6.72
C ALA A 77 8.51 -28.03 -5.89
N ALA A 78 9.51 -27.30 -6.39
CA ALA A 78 10.77 -27.07 -5.70
C ALA A 78 11.39 -25.74 -6.14
N LEU A 79 12.05 -25.05 -5.21
CA LEU A 79 12.80 -23.82 -5.46
C LEU A 79 14.13 -23.92 -4.68
N ILE A 80 15.25 -23.77 -5.38
CA ILE A 80 16.58 -23.70 -4.77
C ILE A 80 17.11 -22.31 -5.09
N MET A 81 17.47 -21.58 -4.04
CA MET A 81 17.92 -20.21 -4.10
C MET A 81 19.20 -20.08 -3.29
N ASP A 82 20.15 -19.31 -3.79
CA ASP A 82 21.33 -18.92 -3.02
C ASP A 82 20.94 -17.94 -1.90
N ASP A 83 21.43 -18.17 -0.68
CA ASP A 83 21.00 -17.38 0.48
C ASP A 83 21.61 -15.97 0.47
N GLU A 84 22.82 -15.78 -0.05
CA GLU A 84 23.44 -14.46 -0.08
C GLU A 84 22.87 -13.59 -1.20
N SER A 85 22.89 -14.10 -2.44
CA SER A 85 22.46 -13.33 -3.62
C SER A 85 20.94 -13.34 -3.86
N LYS A 86 20.22 -14.26 -3.21
CA LYS A 86 18.80 -14.56 -3.50
C LYS A 86 18.53 -14.95 -4.96
N VAL A 87 19.56 -15.36 -5.70
CA VAL A 87 19.44 -15.85 -7.08
C VAL A 87 18.86 -17.26 -7.08
N VAL A 88 17.86 -17.49 -7.92
CA VAL A 88 17.25 -18.81 -8.12
C VAL A 88 18.20 -19.68 -8.94
N LEU A 89 18.69 -20.76 -8.33
CA LEU A 89 19.59 -21.74 -8.96
C LEU A 89 18.81 -22.83 -9.68
N PHE A 90 17.62 -23.16 -9.17
CA PHE A 90 16.74 -24.17 -9.75
C PHE A 90 15.29 -23.87 -9.37
N ALA A 91 14.36 -24.05 -10.31
CA ALA A 91 12.93 -23.92 -10.08
C ALA A 91 12.16 -25.03 -10.81
N LYS A 92 11.22 -25.64 -10.10
CA LYS A 92 10.25 -26.60 -10.63
C LYS A 92 8.86 -26.19 -10.15
N ASN A 93 7.98 -25.80 -11.06
CA ASN A 93 6.59 -25.43 -10.76
C ASN A 93 6.46 -24.36 -9.65
N GLU A 94 7.35 -23.37 -9.63
CA GLU A 94 7.47 -22.37 -8.55
C GLU A 94 6.24 -21.46 -8.40
N LYS A 95 5.40 -21.37 -9.44
CA LYS A 95 4.15 -20.58 -9.43
C LYS A 95 2.92 -21.43 -9.08
N LEU A 96 3.09 -22.73 -8.91
CA LEU A 96 1.98 -23.65 -8.62
C LEU A 96 1.53 -23.48 -7.16
N ARG A 97 0.22 -23.31 -6.97
CA ARG A 97 -0.37 -23.05 -5.66
C ARG A 97 -0.85 -24.36 -5.03
N PHE A 98 -0.38 -24.64 -3.83
CA PHE A 98 -0.79 -25.79 -3.01
C PHE A 98 -1.16 -25.36 -1.60
N SER A 99 -1.87 -26.22 -0.89
CA SER A 99 -2.05 -26.05 0.56
C SER A 99 -0.69 -26.12 1.25
N MET A 100 -0.33 -25.05 1.95
CA MET A 100 0.96 -24.91 2.63
C MET A 100 1.07 -25.79 3.89
N ALA A 101 -0.04 -26.37 4.36
CA ALA A 101 -0.09 -27.21 5.57
C ALA A 101 0.70 -26.58 6.73
N SER A 102 1.67 -27.29 7.31
CA SER A 102 2.47 -26.78 8.43
C SER A 102 3.45 -25.64 8.07
N THR A 103 3.74 -25.36 6.79
CA THR A 103 4.69 -24.29 6.42
C THR A 103 4.10 -22.89 6.63
N VAL A 104 2.76 -22.76 6.78
CA VAL A 104 2.12 -21.52 7.27
C VAL A 104 2.69 -21.05 8.60
N LYS A 105 3.16 -21.98 9.45
CA LYS A 105 3.75 -21.64 10.76
C LYS A 105 5.00 -20.75 10.65
N ILE A 106 5.69 -20.76 9.50
CA ILE A 106 6.83 -19.84 9.25
C ILE A 106 6.33 -18.39 9.23
N MET A 107 5.23 -18.11 8.51
CA MET A 107 4.63 -16.77 8.49
C MET A 107 4.06 -16.40 9.87
N THR A 108 3.44 -17.34 10.57
CA THR A 108 2.94 -17.11 11.93
C THR A 108 4.06 -16.74 12.89
N ALA A 109 5.22 -17.41 12.81
CA ALA A 109 6.38 -17.09 13.63
C ALA A 109 6.95 -15.69 13.30
N LEU A 110 7.02 -15.33 12.01
CA LEU A 110 7.45 -13.99 11.60
C LEU A 110 6.52 -12.90 12.15
N VAL A 111 5.20 -13.11 12.11
CA VAL A 111 4.22 -12.17 12.68
C VAL A 111 4.35 -12.08 14.20
N ALA A 112 4.64 -13.18 14.90
CA ALA A 112 4.79 -13.17 16.35
C ALA A 112 6.08 -12.46 16.83
N LEU A 113 7.08 -12.29 15.97
CA LEU A 113 8.32 -11.58 16.27
C LEU A 113 8.22 -10.06 16.02
N LEU A 114 7.17 -9.59 15.35
CA LEU A 114 6.90 -8.17 15.10
C LEU A 114 6.14 -7.54 16.28
#